data_AF-A0A7S0LMG1-F1
#
_entry.id   AF-A0A7S0LMG1-F1
#
_cell.length_a   1.000
_cell.length_b   1.000
_cell.length_c   1.000
_cell.angle_alpha   90.00
_cell.angle_beta   90.00
_cell.angle_gamma   90.00
#
_symmetry.space_group_name_H-M   'P 1'
#
loop_
_entity.id
_entity.type
_entity.pdbx_description
1 polymer ?
#
loop_
_entity_poly.entity_id
_entity_poly.type
_entity_poly.pdbx_seq_one_letter_code
_entity_poly.pdbx_strand_id
1 'polypeptide(L)'
;RWSQVMTNGLLDARDWPSVMTIVVPSSPVPSNPSLATLRAVFASFNIVAGLPRARKIIHLDGPQAILSHGRKRDYAEFIRRVHSAVAGANGSVDRQSGAMHFSSVFVRTAVYEADTFLFAAHNLAAAVHKVETPFMLITQHDFILAPPL
;
A
#
# COMPACT_ATOMS: atom_id res chain seq x y z
N ARG A 1 -17.97 2.97 25.79
CA ARG A 1 -18.27 3.33 24.38
C ARG A 1 -17.84 2.27 23.36
N TRP A 2 -16.87 1.40 23.65
CA TRP A 2 -16.45 0.29 22.76
C TRP A 2 -17.42 -0.90 22.72
N SER A 3 -18.26 -1.07 23.73
CA SER A 3 -19.18 -2.21 23.87
C SER A 3 -20.44 -2.12 23.00
N GLN A 4 -20.78 -0.96 22.44
CA GLN A 4 -21.96 -0.78 21.58
C GLN A 4 -21.68 -0.98 20.09
N VAL A 5 -20.41 -1.03 19.68
CA VAL A 5 -20.02 -1.24 18.27
C VAL A 5 -19.95 -2.74 17.92
N MET A 6 -19.85 -3.63 18.92
CA MET A 6 -19.67 -5.06 18.66
C MET A 6 -20.96 -5.86 18.50
N THR A 7 -22.14 -5.32 18.82
CA THR A 7 -23.34 -6.15 19.01
C THR A 7 -24.34 -6.20 17.87
N ASN A 8 -24.28 -5.35 16.83
CA ASN A 8 -25.32 -5.37 15.77
C ASN A 8 -24.82 -5.16 14.32
N GLY A 9 -23.51 -5.20 14.06
CA GLY A 9 -22.99 -4.88 12.72
C GLY A 9 -21.55 -5.28 12.49
N LEU A 10 -21.11 -6.40 13.09
CA LEU A 10 -19.81 -6.99 12.76
C LEU A 10 -19.85 -7.45 11.29
N LEU A 11 -19.43 -6.53 10.42
CA LEU A 11 -18.89 -6.75 9.09
C LEU A 11 -19.83 -7.54 8.20
N ASP A 12 -20.65 -6.85 7.40
CA ASP A 12 -20.90 -7.41 6.07
C ASP A 12 -19.49 -7.63 5.49
N ALA A 13 -19.06 -8.88 5.32
CA ALA A 13 -17.69 -9.30 4.96
C ALA A 13 -17.19 -8.72 3.62
N ARG A 14 -17.97 -7.82 3.05
CA ARG A 14 -17.82 -7.14 1.77
C ARG A 14 -17.36 -5.68 1.92
N ASP A 15 -17.44 -5.04 3.09
CA ASP A 15 -17.04 -3.63 3.26
C ASP A 15 -15.61 -3.43 3.80
N TRP A 16 -14.67 -4.18 3.23
CA TRP A 16 -13.23 -3.99 3.47
C TRP A 16 -12.73 -2.53 3.43
N PRO A 17 -13.21 -1.65 2.52
CA PRO A 17 -12.75 -0.26 2.46
C PRO A 17 -13.03 0.58 3.70
N SER A 18 -14.04 0.25 4.52
CA SER A 18 -14.39 1.01 5.73
C SER A 18 -13.75 0.45 6.99
N VAL A 19 -13.35 -0.83 6.97
CA VAL A 19 -12.90 -1.54 8.17
C VAL A 19 -11.39 -1.73 8.22
N MET A 20 -10.71 -1.76 7.08
CA MET A 20 -9.29 -2.05 7.02
C MET A 20 -8.50 -1.19 6.03
N THR A 21 -7.29 -0.81 6.46
CA THR A 21 -6.26 -0.19 5.63
C THR A 21 -5.04 -1.11 5.62
N ILE A 22 -4.54 -1.42 4.42
CA ILE A 22 -3.29 -2.15 4.24
C ILE A 22 -2.16 -1.14 4.14
N VAL A 23 -1.14 -1.26 4.99
CA VAL A 23 0.05 -0.40 4.98
C VAL A 23 1.23 -1.20 4.45
N VAL A 24 1.87 -0.68 3.41
CA VAL A 24 3.05 -1.25 2.76
C VAL A 24 4.22 -0.29 2.90
N PRO A 25 5.03 -0.41 3.98
CA PRO A 25 6.25 0.37 4.11
C PRO A 25 7.31 -0.12 3.12
N SER A 26 7.99 0.83 2.48
CA SER A 26 9.14 0.56 1.62
C SER A 26 10.30 1.45 2.01
N SER A 27 11.52 0.93 1.89
CA SER A 27 12.75 1.61 2.26
C SER A 27 13.85 1.21 1.27
N PRO A 28 14.88 2.03 1.01
CA PRO A 28 15.93 1.70 0.05
C PRO A 28 16.90 0.59 0.52
N VAL A 29 16.77 0.12 1.77
CA VAL A 29 17.62 -0.89 2.44
C VAL A 29 16.76 -1.75 3.37
N PRO A 30 17.02 -3.07 3.51
CA PRO A 30 18.07 -3.85 2.84
C PRO A 30 17.72 -4.25 1.40
N SER A 31 16.44 -4.36 1.06
CA SER A 31 15.96 -4.70 -0.29
C SER A 31 16.13 -3.53 -1.25
N ASN A 32 16.35 -3.83 -2.53
CA ASN A 32 16.20 -2.86 -3.62
C ASN A 32 14.74 -2.94 -4.08
N PRO A 33 13.85 -2.07 -3.57
CA PRO A 33 12.45 -2.15 -3.94
C PRO A 33 12.29 -1.91 -5.44
N SER A 34 11.38 -2.65 -6.06
CA SER A 34 11.05 -2.50 -7.46
C SER A 34 9.54 -2.43 -7.62
N LEU A 35 9.08 -1.73 -8.67
CA LEU A 35 7.66 -1.68 -8.98
C LEU A 35 7.09 -3.08 -9.26
N ALA A 36 7.89 -3.98 -9.83
CA ALA A 36 7.48 -5.36 -10.11
C ALA A 36 7.21 -6.13 -8.80
N THR A 37 8.11 -6.03 -7.83
CA THR A 37 7.92 -6.63 -6.49
C THR A 37 6.66 -6.10 -5.83
N LEU A 38 6.47 -4.77 -5.83
CA LEU A 38 5.30 -4.16 -5.22
C LEU A 38 3.99 -4.58 -5.91
N ARG A 39 3.99 -4.72 -7.24
CA ARG A 39 2.84 -5.27 -7.98
C ARG A 39 2.54 -6.71 -7.57
N ALA A 40 3.55 -7.54 -7.35
CA ALA A 40 3.36 -8.92 -6.89
C ALA A 40 2.74 -8.96 -5.48
N VAL A 41 3.21 -8.10 -4.55
CA VAL A 41 2.61 -7.95 -3.21
C VAL A 41 1.13 -7.59 -3.33
N PHE A 42 0.79 -6.55 -4.10
CA PHE A 42 -0.59 -6.10 -4.23
C PHE A 42 -1.47 -7.13 -4.97
N ALA A 43 -0.92 -7.84 -5.96
CA ALA A 43 -1.62 -8.93 -6.65
C ALA A 43 -1.92 -10.10 -5.71
N SER A 44 -1.04 -10.40 -4.75
CA SER A 44 -1.24 -11.46 -3.76
C SER A 44 -2.46 -11.23 -2.86
N PHE A 45 -2.92 -9.99 -2.72
CA PHE A 45 -4.14 -9.68 -1.97
C PHE A 45 -5.40 -10.32 -2.57
N ASN A 46 -5.38 -10.70 -3.85
CA ASN A 46 -6.49 -11.42 -4.48
C ASN A 46 -6.76 -12.81 -3.86
N ILE A 47 -5.83 -13.36 -3.08
CA ILE A 47 -6.00 -14.63 -2.37
C ILE A 47 -7.11 -14.51 -1.31
N VAL A 48 -7.31 -13.32 -0.72
CA VAL A 48 -8.33 -13.08 0.29
C VAL A 48 -9.48 -12.29 -0.34
N ALA A 49 -10.67 -12.90 -0.39
CA ALA A 49 -11.84 -12.28 -0.99
C ALA A 49 -12.12 -10.89 -0.41
N GLY A 50 -12.15 -9.88 -1.27
CA GLY A 50 -12.46 -8.50 -0.91
C GLY A 50 -11.29 -7.67 -0.40
N LEU A 51 -10.17 -8.28 0.01
CA LEU A 51 -8.93 -7.59 0.40
C LEU A 51 -8.40 -6.63 -0.69
N PRO A 52 -8.48 -6.94 -2.00
CA PRO A 52 -8.08 -6.00 -3.05
C PRO A 52 -8.87 -4.67 -3.05
N ARG A 53 -10.04 -4.62 -2.39
CA ARG A 53 -10.86 -3.41 -2.29
C ARG A 53 -10.52 -2.55 -1.07
N ALA A 54 -9.79 -3.09 -0.10
CA ALA A 54 -9.37 -2.34 1.08
C ALA A 54 -8.59 -1.07 0.69
N ARG A 55 -8.63 -0.05 1.56
CA ARG A 55 -7.77 1.12 1.42
C ARG A 55 -6.31 0.67 1.54
N LYS A 56 -5.41 1.28 0.78
CA LYS A 56 -3.99 0.91 0.79
C LYS A 56 -3.15 2.16 0.94
N ILE A 57 -2.05 2.01 1.65
CA ILE A 57 -1.05 3.06 1.83
C ILE A 57 0.30 2.45 1.48
N ILE A 58 1.01 3.08 0.55
CA ILE A 58 2.44 2.86 0.37
C ILE A 58 3.15 3.99 1.09
N HIS A 59 3.98 3.66 2.08
CA HIS A 59 4.77 4.65 2.80
C HIS A 59 6.24 4.47 2.47
N LEU A 60 6.78 5.40 1.68
CA LEU A 60 8.13 5.37 1.16
C LEU A 60 9.04 6.11 2.15
N ASP A 61 10.07 5.41 2.62
CA ASP A 61 11.10 6.01 3.44
C ASP A 61 11.90 7.04 2.62
N GLY A 62 12.53 8.00 3.29
CA GLY A 62 13.30 9.02 2.60
C GLY A 62 14.69 8.55 2.16
N PRO A 63 15.44 9.40 1.46
CA PRO A 63 16.77 9.08 0.98
C PRO A 63 17.74 8.84 2.15
N GLN A 64 18.50 7.75 2.07
CA GLN A 64 19.51 7.43 3.07
C GLN A 64 20.89 7.96 2.67
N ALA A 65 21.50 8.79 3.53
CA ALA A 65 22.73 9.52 3.20
C ALA A 65 23.92 8.61 2.86
N ILE A 66 24.04 7.46 3.53
CA ILE A 66 25.15 6.51 3.37
C ILE A 66 25.12 5.70 2.07
N LEU A 67 24.04 5.77 1.30
CA LEU A 67 23.91 5.02 0.05
C LEU A 67 24.76 5.60 -1.07
N SER A 68 25.24 4.72 -1.94
CA SER A 68 25.91 5.11 -3.18
C SER A 68 24.99 5.94 -4.08
N HIS A 69 25.58 6.78 -4.94
CA HIS A 69 24.83 7.63 -5.86
C HIS A 69 23.87 6.82 -6.75
N GLY A 70 24.33 5.66 -7.26
CA GLY A 70 23.51 4.75 -8.04
C GLY A 70 22.26 4.28 -7.28
N ARG A 71 22.42 3.81 -6.03
CA ARG A 71 21.28 3.36 -5.21
C ARG A 71 20.29 4.48 -4.91
N LYS A 72 20.77 5.70 -4.64
CA LYS A 72 19.90 6.88 -4.42
C LYS A 72 19.07 7.18 -5.67
N ARG A 73 19.71 7.19 -6.84
CA ARG A 73 19.03 7.41 -8.13
C ARG A 73 18.00 6.32 -8.42
N ASP A 74 18.36 5.06 -8.20
CA ASP A 74 17.48 3.93 -8.50
C ASP A 74 16.24 3.94 -7.57
N TYR A 75 16.42 4.31 -6.29
CA TYR A 75 15.30 4.48 -5.36
C TYR A 75 14.40 5.67 -5.71
N ALA A 76 14.97 6.81 -6.10
CA ALA A 76 14.19 7.95 -6.58
C ALA A 76 13.37 7.60 -7.84
N GLU A 77 13.96 6.85 -8.77
CA GLU A 77 13.24 6.34 -9.95
C GLU A 77 12.13 5.34 -9.55
N PHE A 78 12.37 4.49 -8.55
CA PHE A 78 11.34 3.63 -7.98
C PHE A 78 10.17 4.44 -7.41
N ILE A 79 10.44 5.45 -6.56
CA ILE A 79 9.42 6.36 -6.00
C ILE A 79 8.59 6.99 -7.11
N ARG A 80 9.25 7.56 -8.13
CA ARG A 80 8.58 8.19 -9.28
C ARG A 80 7.66 7.20 -10.01
N ARG A 81 8.10 5.96 -10.22
CA ARG A 81 7.32 4.90 -10.87
C ARG A 81 6.12 4.47 -10.02
N VAL A 82 6.26 4.41 -8.70
CA VAL A 82 5.15 4.12 -7.78
C VAL A 82 4.07 5.20 -7.89
N HIS A 83 4.44 6.47 -7.82
CA HIS A 83 3.48 7.58 -7.98
C HIS A 83 2.75 7.51 -9.32
N SER A 84 3.48 7.33 -10.41
CA SER A 84 2.88 7.21 -11.74
C SER A 84 1.89 6.03 -11.81
N ALA A 85 2.24 4.88 -11.24
CA ALA A 85 1.38 3.70 -11.24
C ALA A 85 0.12 3.88 -10.38
N VAL A 86 0.23 4.52 -9.22
CA VAL A 86 -0.92 4.80 -8.34
C VAL A 86 -1.82 5.88 -8.93
N ALA A 87 -1.27 6.96 -9.49
CA ALA A 87 -2.03 7.99 -10.16
C ALA A 87 -2.82 7.42 -11.35
N GLY A 88 -2.19 6.57 -12.18
CA GLY A 88 -2.88 5.87 -13.27
C GLY A 88 -3.99 4.94 -12.79
N ALA A 89 -3.79 4.26 -11.65
CA ALA A 89 -4.79 3.38 -11.04
C ALA A 89 -6.04 4.12 -10.54
N ASN A 90 -5.85 5.33 -9.99
CA ASN A 90 -6.92 6.13 -9.42
C ASN A 90 -7.57 7.09 -10.43
N GLY A 91 -6.92 7.36 -11.57
CA GLY A 91 -7.35 8.33 -12.58
C GLY A 91 -7.96 7.73 -13.86
N SER A 92 -8.00 6.40 -14.01
CA SER A 92 -8.52 5.78 -15.24
C SER A 92 -10.04 5.62 -15.19
N VAL A 93 -10.75 6.62 -15.70
CA VAL A 93 -12.14 6.46 -16.19
C VAL A 93 -12.05 6.06 -17.65
N ASP A 94 -12.42 4.83 -17.99
CA ASP A 94 -12.61 4.45 -19.38
C ASP A 94 -13.83 5.20 -19.94
N ARG A 95 -13.55 6.26 -20.70
CA ARG A 95 -14.58 7.17 -21.25
C ARG A 95 -15.46 6.51 -22.30
N GLN A 96 -15.09 5.34 -22.82
CA GLN A 96 -15.84 4.66 -23.88
C GLN A 96 -16.85 3.62 -23.37
N SER A 97 -16.69 3.09 -22.16
CA SER A 97 -17.56 2.03 -21.63
C SER A 97 -18.43 2.47 -20.45
N GLY A 98 -18.15 3.61 -19.82
CA GLY A 98 -18.81 4.03 -18.57
C GLY A 98 -18.54 3.07 -17.39
N ALA A 99 -17.73 2.03 -17.60
CA ALA A 99 -17.37 1.04 -16.62
C ALA A 99 -16.01 1.41 -16.01
N MET A 100 -15.96 1.52 -14.68
CA MET A 100 -14.71 1.71 -13.95
C MET A 100 -13.90 0.41 -14.04
N HIS A 101 -12.97 0.32 -15.00
CA HIS A 101 -12.12 -0.86 -15.15
C HIS A 101 -11.02 -0.81 -14.08
N PHE A 102 -11.27 -1.42 -12.92
CA PHE A 102 -10.32 -1.54 -11.81
C PHE A 102 -9.18 -2.55 -12.11
N SER A 103 -8.57 -2.51 -13.30
CA SER A 103 -7.53 -3.49 -13.67
C SER A 103 -6.17 -3.24 -13.01
N SER A 104 -6.01 -2.13 -12.28
CA SER A 104 -4.78 -1.85 -11.55
C SER A 104 -4.84 -2.40 -10.13
N VAL A 105 -3.85 -3.22 -9.77
CA VAL A 105 -3.63 -3.73 -8.41
C VAL A 105 -3.49 -2.60 -7.36
N PHE A 106 -3.18 -1.37 -7.80
CA PHE A 106 -3.03 -0.18 -6.96
C PHE A 106 -4.32 0.63 -6.73
N VAL A 107 -5.51 0.11 -7.04
CA VAL A 107 -6.77 0.78 -6.72
C VAL A 107 -6.87 1.18 -5.24
N ARG A 108 -7.41 2.37 -4.95
CA ARG A 108 -7.60 2.91 -3.58
C ARG A 108 -6.29 2.96 -2.79
N THR A 109 -5.20 3.24 -3.48
CA THR A 109 -3.88 3.40 -2.87
C THR A 109 -3.54 4.88 -2.74
N ALA A 110 -3.08 5.28 -1.56
CA ALA A 110 -2.39 6.54 -1.33
C ALA A 110 -0.88 6.27 -1.20
N VAL A 111 -0.06 7.24 -1.62
CA VAL A 111 1.40 7.19 -1.49
C VAL A 111 1.83 8.36 -0.62
N TYR A 112 2.64 8.07 0.39
CA TYR A 112 3.30 9.08 1.21
C TYR A 112 4.81 8.83 1.19
N GLU A 113 5.56 9.90 1.38
CA GLU A 113 7.02 9.88 1.41
C GLU A 113 7.50 10.59 2.68
N ALA A 114 8.58 10.09 3.26
CA ALA A 114 9.35 10.83 4.24
C ALA A 114 10.46 11.62 3.55
N ASP A 115 10.72 12.85 4.03
CA ASP A 115 11.80 13.69 3.50
C ASP A 115 13.20 13.15 3.85
N THR A 116 13.28 12.31 4.88
CA THR A 116 14.52 11.72 5.40
C THR A 116 14.32 10.23 5.68
N PHE A 117 15.43 9.50 5.75
CA PHE A 117 15.40 8.10 6.13
C PHE A 117 15.05 7.95 7.62
N LEU A 118 13.89 7.37 7.91
CA LEU A 118 13.31 7.22 9.23
C LEU A 118 13.57 5.83 9.84
N PHE A 119 14.08 4.86 9.08
CA PHE A 119 14.08 3.43 9.46
C PHE A 119 12.66 2.85 9.54
N ALA A 120 12.55 1.53 9.46
CA ALA A 120 11.26 0.82 9.33
C ALA A 120 10.22 1.19 10.41
N ALA A 121 10.64 1.30 11.67
CA ALA A 121 9.73 1.57 12.79
C ALA A 121 9.09 2.97 12.71
N HIS A 122 9.88 4.01 12.44
CA HIS A 122 9.36 5.37 12.35
C HIS A 122 8.63 5.60 11.02
N ASN A 123 9.07 4.96 9.93
CA ASN A 123 8.35 4.95 8.66
C ASN A 123 6.93 4.35 8.83
N LEU A 124 6.83 3.24 9.57
CA LEU A 124 5.55 2.65 9.92
C LEU A 124 4.72 3.57 10.83
N ALA A 125 5.31 4.19 11.86
CA ALA A 125 4.60 5.11 12.74
C ALA A 125 4.00 6.31 11.96
N ALA A 126 4.74 6.86 11.00
CA ALA A 126 4.23 7.91 10.11
C ALA A 126 3.04 7.42 9.27
N ALA A 127 3.10 6.19 8.77
CA ALA A 127 2.00 5.57 8.01
C ALA A 127 0.76 5.32 8.87
N VAL A 128 0.92 4.91 10.13
CA VAL A 128 -0.19 4.67 11.08
C VAL A 128 -1.02 5.94 11.27
N HIS A 129 -0.40 7.12 11.30
CA HIS A 129 -1.12 8.40 11.40
C HIS A 129 -1.99 8.73 10.18
N LYS A 130 -1.88 7.98 9.08
CA LYS A 130 -2.70 8.11 7.88
C LYS A 130 -3.83 7.08 7.81
N VAL A 131 -3.89 6.14 8.75
CA VAL A 131 -4.92 5.10 8.80
C VAL A 131 -6.19 5.65 9.44
N GLU A 132 -7.29 5.60 8.68
CA GLU A 132 -8.61 6.08 9.12
C GLU A 132 -9.57 4.93 9.47
N THR A 133 -9.13 3.68 9.29
CA THR A 133 -9.95 2.49 9.50
C THR A 133 -9.70 1.86 10.87
N PRO A 134 -10.68 1.16 11.46
CA PRO A 134 -10.52 0.49 12.76
C PRO A 134 -9.40 -0.57 12.80
N PHE A 135 -9.12 -1.22 11.67
CA PHE A 135 -8.08 -2.24 11.56
C PHE A 135 -7.01 -1.84 10.55
N MET A 136 -5.79 -2.34 10.78
CA MET A 136 -4.65 -2.16 9.90
C MET A 136 -3.97 -3.52 9.66
N LEU A 137 -3.65 -3.81 8.41
CA LEU A 137 -2.77 -4.90 8.02
C LEU A 137 -1.44 -4.31 7.55
N ILE A 138 -0.33 -4.72 8.13
CA ILE A 138 1.00 -4.31 7.67
C ILE A 138 1.61 -5.45 6.85
N THR A 139 2.12 -5.15 5.67
CA THR A 139 2.90 -6.11 4.86
C THR A 139 4.13 -5.44 4.28
N GLN A 140 5.28 -6.11 4.30
CA GLN A 140 6.49 -5.56 3.71
C GLN A 140 6.38 -5.54 2.18
N HIS A 141 7.06 -4.59 1.53
CA HIS A 141 7.00 -4.38 0.08
C HIS A 141 7.56 -5.55 -0.76
N ASP A 142 8.18 -6.55 -0.12
CA ASP A 142 8.77 -7.75 -0.69
C ASP A 142 8.13 -9.06 -0.15
N PHE A 143 7.04 -8.98 0.61
CA PHE A 143 6.31 -10.14 1.13
C PHE A 143 4.97 -10.34 0.42
N ILE A 144 4.79 -11.52 -0.18
CA ILE A 144 3.52 -11.92 -0.80
C ILE A 144 2.68 -12.74 0.18
N LEU A 145 1.36 -12.58 0.12
CA LEU A 145 0.45 -13.55 0.73
C LEU A 145 0.50 -14.85 -0.08
N ALA A 146 0.45 -15.98 0.61
CA ALA A 146 0.37 -17.31 0.01
C ALA A 146 -0.69 -18.12 0.77
N PRO A 147 -1.38 -19.07 0.11
CA PRO A 147 -2.25 -20.00 0.81
C PRO A 147 -1.43 -20.85 1.79
N PRO A 148 -2.04 -21.33 2.89
CA PRO A 148 -1.38 -22.31 3.76
C PRO A 148 -1.01 -23.56 2.95
N LEU A 149 0.17 -24.12 3.26
CA LEU A 149 0.66 -25.38 2.70
C LEU A 149 -0.08 -26.58 3.29
#